data_AF-A0A7X6PGE1-F1
#
_entry.id   AF-A0A7X6PGE1-F1
#
_cell.length_a   1.000
_cell.length_b   1.000
_cell.length_c   1.000
_cell.angle_alpha   90.00
_cell.angle_beta   90.00
_cell.angle_gamma   90.00
#
_symmetry.space_group_name_H-M   'P 1'
#
loop_
_entity.id
_entity.type
_entity.pdbx_description
1 polymer ?
#
loop_
_entity_poly.entity_id
_entity_poly.type
_entity_poly.pdbx_seq_one_letter_code
_entity_poly.pdbx_strand_id
1 'polypeptide(L)'
;MNKSFPLLLLLFIMIISCNQTDNKTEKIFCNPLNLNYRFQPGNISYRECADPAIVRYRNKFILFASHSSGYWISDDMLTWKHNPVKTLDIIEDYAPDAIVINDTIYYAGSASVRKPLWFTTDPLGDNWQQMPDTLPFPIWDPHFFEDDDGRRYLYWGCSNVDPVYGVELNSKMQAITEPAVLIEHNPDK
;
A
#
# COMPACT_ATOMS: atom_id res chain seq x y z
N MET A 1 43.54 -31.42 36.78
CA MET A 1 42.34 -30.87 36.11
C MET A 1 42.09 -31.67 34.84
N ASN A 2 40.98 -32.39 34.77
CA ASN A 2 40.65 -33.26 33.62
C ASN A 2 40.37 -32.41 32.37
N LYS A 3 41.32 -32.39 31.43
CA LYS A 3 41.23 -31.67 30.15
C LYS A 3 40.09 -32.20 29.24
N SER A 4 39.51 -33.34 29.58
CA SER A 4 38.39 -33.99 28.89
C SER A 4 37.01 -33.39 29.21
N PHE A 5 36.86 -32.69 30.34
CA PHE A 5 35.59 -32.06 30.73
C PHE A 5 35.14 -30.90 29.82
N PRO A 6 36.00 -29.93 29.44
CA PRO A 6 35.60 -28.86 28.53
C PRO A 6 35.31 -29.37 27.11
N LEU A 7 35.96 -30.46 26.68
CA LEU A 7 35.74 -31.07 25.37
C LEU A 7 34.37 -31.77 25.29
N LEU A 8 33.96 -32.47 26.35
CA LEU A 8 32.62 -33.06 26.44
C LEU A 8 31.52 -31.99 26.45
N LEU A 9 31.74 -30.88 27.14
CA LEU A 9 30.78 -29.77 27.20
C LEU A 9 30.62 -29.08 25.84
N LEU A 10 31.72 -28.92 25.08
CA LEU A 10 31.68 -28.37 23.72
C LEU A 10 30.93 -29.29 22.75
N LEU A 11 31.15 -30.60 22.84
CA LEU A 11 30.42 -31.59 22.03
C LEU A 11 28.92 -31.58 22.37
N PHE A 12 28.56 -31.45 23.65
CA PHE A 12 27.16 -31.39 24.08
C PHE A 12 26.43 -30.16 23.52
N ILE A 13 27.09 -29.00 23.47
CA ILE A 13 26.54 -27.76 22.88
C ILE A 13 26.35 -27.90 21.36
N MET A 14 27.30 -28.51 20.63
CA MET A 14 27.16 -28.75 19.19
C MET A 14 26.00 -29.70 18.85
N ILE A 15 25.74 -30.72 19.68
CA ILE A 15 24.63 -31.66 19.47
C ILE A 15 23.26 -31.00 19.69
N ILE A 16 23.17 -30.03 20.61
CA ILE A 16 21.95 -29.24 20.84
C ILE A 16 21.68 -28.30 19.65
N SER A 17 22.72 -27.67 19.08
CA SER A 17 22.56 -26.80 17.90
C SER A 17 22.20 -27.54 16.60
N CYS A 18 22.42 -28.86 16.53
CA CYS A 18 22.16 -29.64 15.31
C CYS A 18 20.72 -30.17 15.21
N ASN A 19 19.86 -29.94 16.22
CA ASN A 19 18.49 -30.47 16.27
C ASN A 19 17.37 -29.46 15.94
N GLN A 20 17.70 -28.24 15.48
CA GLN A 20 16.69 -27.35 14.90
C GLN A 20 16.49 -27.69 13.42
N THR A 21 15.82 -28.81 13.16
CA THR A 21 15.05 -28.93 11.92
C THR A 21 13.85 -28.01 12.07
N ASP A 22 14.01 -26.76 11.67
CA ASP A 22 12.88 -25.89 11.35
C ASP A 22 12.13 -26.58 10.21
N ASN A 23 11.15 -27.41 10.56
CA ASN A 23 10.10 -27.82 9.65
C ASN A 23 9.29 -26.56 9.33
N LYS A 24 9.85 -25.68 8.49
CA LYS A 24 9.09 -24.68 7.78
C LYS A 24 8.17 -25.47 6.87
N THR A 25 6.98 -25.77 7.37
CA THR A 25 5.85 -26.14 6.54
C THR A 25 5.78 -25.06 5.46
N GLU A 26 6.02 -25.43 4.21
CA GLU A 26 5.77 -24.52 3.10
C GLU A 26 4.32 -24.09 3.21
N LYS A 27 4.11 -22.80 3.53
CA LYS A 27 2.78 -22.20 3.60
C LYS A 27 2.29 -22.02 2.17
N ILE A 28 1.75 -23.08 1.59
CA ILE A 28 1.02 -23.01 0.33
C ILE A 28 -0.32 -22.35 0.63
N PHE A 29 -0.71 -21.38 -0.18
CA PHE A 29 -2.01 -20.74 -0.11
C PHE A 29 -2.74 -20.88 -1.46
N CYS A 30 -4.06 -21.03 -1.42
CA CYS A 30 -4.91 -21.03 -2.60
C CYS A 30 -5.72 -19.74 -2.62
N ASN A 31 -5.53 -18.94 -3.67
CA ASN A 31 -6.31 -17.71 -3.87
C ASN A 31 -7.82 -17.98 -4.03
N PRO A 32 -8.67 -16.98 -3.73
CA PRO A 32 -8.34 -15.62 -3.29
C PRO A 32 -8.00 -15.51 -1.79
N LEU A 33 -7.29 -14.44 -1.40
CA LEU A 33 -7.07 -14.09 0.01
C LEU A 33 -8.40 -13.98 0.77
N ASN A 34 -8.44 -14.50 2.00
CA ASN A 34 -9.61 -14.43 2.87
C ASN A 34 -9.67 -13.08 3.60
N LEU A 35 -10.02 -12.01 2.88
CA LEU A 35 -10.24 -10.68 3.44
C LEU A 35 -11.70 -10.50 3.84
N ASN A 36 -11.94 -9.84 4.98
CA ASN A 36 -13.28 -9.42 5.39
C ASN A 36 -13.75 -8.22 4.55
N TYR A 37 -14.53 -8.46 3.51
CA TYR A 37 -15.18 -7.41 2.73
C TYR A 37 -16.50 -6.96 3.38
N ARG A 38 -17.02 -5.82 2.93
CA ARG A 38 -18.30 -5.26 3.37
C ARG A 38 -19.14 -4.82 2.17
N PHE A 39 -20.40 -4.52 2.42
CA PHE A 39 -21.22 -3.80 1.46
C PHE A 39 -21.08 -2.29 1.69
N GLN A 40 -21.27 -1.50 0.63
CA GLN A 40 -21.37 -0.05 0.79
C GLN A 40 -22.47 0.32 1.80
N PRO A 41 -22.27 1.39 2.59
CA PRO A 41 -23.30 1.86 3.50
C PRO A 41 -24.46 2.49 2.71
N GLY A 42 -25.68 2.40 3.24
CA GLY A 42 -26.88 2.96 2.62
C GLY A 42 -27.70 1.92 1.85
N ASN A 43 -28.42 2.36 0.81
CA ASN A 43 -29.37 1.52 0.06
C ASN A 43 -28.73 0.79 -1.14
N ILE A 44 -27.41 0.89 -1.30
CA ILE A 44 -26.68 0.30 -2.42
C ILE A 44 -26.05 -1.02 -1.95
N SER A 45 -26.35 -2.12 -2.65
CA SER A 45 -25.88 -3.47 -2.32
C SER A 45 -24.67 -3.88 -3.16
N TYR A 46 -23.66 -3.01 -3.23
CA TYR A 46 -22.38 -3.35 -3.85
C TYR A 46 -21.45 -3.97 -2.81
N ARG A 47 -20.89 -5.13 -3.15
CA ARG A 47 -19.85 -5.79 -2.36
C ARG A 47 -18.52 -5.16 -2.74
N GLU A 48 -17.83 -4.62 -1.76
CA GLU A 48 -16.62 -3.82 -1.94
C GLU A 48 -15.34 -4.60 -1.65
N CYS A 49 -14.19 -3.91 -1.64
CA CYS A 49 -12.81 -4.43 -1.65
C CYS A 49 -12.27 -4.71 -3.07
N ALA A 50 -12.56 -3.83 -4.01
CA ALA A 50 -11.88 -3.77 -5.31
C ALA A 50 -10.57 -2.95 -5.22
N ASP A 51 -9.80 -2.96 -6.30
CA ASP A 51 -8.64 -2.06 -6.51
C ASP A 51 -7.59 -2.10 -5.38
N PRO A 52 -7.02 -3.28 -5.07
CA PRO A 52 -6.07 -3.40 -3.97
C PRO A 52 -4.73 -2.71 -4.30
N ALA A 53 -4.31 -1.79 -3.44
CA ALA A 53 -2.96 -1.20 -3.44
C ALA A 53 -2.21 -1.62 -2.16
N ILE A 54 -0.99 -2.14 -2.32
CA ILE A 54 -0.18 -2.60 -1.19
C ILE A 54 1.10 -1.79 -1.09
N VAL A 55 1.39 -1.30 0.12
CA VAL A 55 2.68 -0.71 0.46
C VAL A 55 3.37 -1.48 1.57
N ARG A 56 4.70 -1.44 1.59
CA ARG A 56 5.49 -1.90 2.72
C ARG A 56 5.81 -0.71 3.63
N TYR A 57 5.27 -0.71 4.83
CA TYR A 57 5.56 0.30 5.84
C TYR A 57 6.34 -0.34 7.00
N ARG A 58 7.62 0.03 7.14
CA ARG A 58 8.55 -0.58 8.10
C ARG A 58 8.63 -2.09 7.88
N ASN A 59 8.26 -2.89 8.88
CA ASN A 59 8.25 -4.36 8.80
C ASN A 59 6.88 -4.96 8.48
N LYS A 60 5.90 -4.15 8.05
CA LYS A 60 4.54 -4.60 7.75
C LYS A 60 4.13 -4.30 6.31
N PHE A 61 3.14 -5.04 5.84
CA PHE A 61 2.42 -4.78 4.60
C PHE A 61 1.08 -4.14 4.95
N ILE A 62 0.71 -3.09 4.21
CA ILE A 62 -0.58 -2.41 4.35
C ILE A 62 -1.30 -2.48 3.01
N LEU A 63 -2.52 -3.00 3.01
CA LEU A 63 -3.38 -3.14 1.83
C LEU A 63 -4.54 -2.17 1.95
N PHE A 64 -4.64 -1.24 1.00
CA PHE A 64 -5.78 -0.36 0.79
C PHE A 64 -6.66 -0.96 -0.31
N ALA A 65 -7.97 -0.77 -0.22
CA ALA A 65 -8.91 -1.21 -1.24
C ALA A 65 -10.15 -0.29 -1.21
N SER A 66 -10.81 -0.16 -2.35
CA SER A 66 -12.00 0.68 -2.53
C SER A 66 -13.05 0.37 -1.46
N HIS A 67 -13.65 1.44 -0.93
CA HIS A 67 -14.79 1.39 -0.03
C HIS A 67 -14.66 0.42 1.15
N SER A 68 -13.52 0.41 1.83
CA SER A 68 -13.24 -0.58 2.88
C SER A 68 -13.35 -0.03 4.32
N SER A 69 -13.69 1.25 4.50
CA SER A 69 -13.72 1.98 5.79
C SER A 69 -12.46 1.81 6.64
N GLY A 70 -11.33 1.50 5.99
CA GLY A 70 -10.11 1.02 6.62
C GLY A 70 -9.23 0.30 5.62
N TYR A 71 -8.14 -0.25 6.12
CA TYR A 71 -7.16 -1.02 5.36
C TYR A 71 -6.70 -2.23 6.17
N TRP A 72 -6.03 -3.18 5.53
CA TRP A 72 -5.53 -4.37 6.20
C TRP A 72 -4.04 -4.28 6.45
N ILE A 73 -3.61 -4.82 7.58
CA ILE A 73 -2.21 -4.88 7.98
C ILE A 73 -1.80 -6.34 8.10
N SER A 74 -0.64 -6.68 7.54
CA SER A 74 -0.07 -8.03 7.57
C SER A 74 1.42 -8.01 7.86
N ASP A 75 1.89 -9.08 8.51
CA ASP A 75 3.30 -9.38 8.71
C ASP A 75 3.85 -10.33 7.64
N ASP A 76 2.99 -11.09 6.94
CA ASP A 76 3.38 -12.21 6.07
C ASP A 76 2.65 -12.27 4.73
N MET A 77 1.88 -11.22 4.38
CA MET A 77 0.99 -11.14 3.20
C MET A 77 -0.10 -12.23 3.13
N LEU A 78 -0.24 -13.07 4.15
CA LEU A 78 -1.19 -14.17 4.18
C LEU A 78 -2.27 -13.93 5.23
N THR A 79 -1.87 -13.50 6.42
CA THR A 79 -2.77 -13.18 7.53
C THR A 79 -2.96 -11.67 7.59
N TRP A 80 -4.19 -11.22 7.45
CA TRP A 80 -4.54 -9.81 7.35
C TRP A 80 -5.48 -9.40 8.48
N LYS A 81 -5.16 -8.31 9.17
CA LYS A 81 -6.02 -7.69 10.18
C LYS A 81 -6.58 -6.39 9.63
N HIS A 82 -7.90 -6.29 9.52
CA HIS A 82 -8.57 -5.04 9.17
C HIS A 82 -8.37 -3.99 10.26
N ASN A 83 -8.04 -2.78 9.85
CA ASN A 83 -7.82 -1.60 10.66
C ASN A 83 -8.79 -0.50 10.20
N PRO A 84 -9.95 -0.34 10.86
CA PRO A 84 -10.88 0.74 10.58
C PRO A 84 -10.24 2.10 10.87
N VAL A 85 -10.54 3.11 10.04
CA VAL A 85 -10.05 4.48 10.21
C VAL A 85 -11.18 5.49 10.10
N LYS A 86 -11.02 6.63 10.78
CA LYS A 86 -11.97 7.74 10.78
C LYS A 86 -11.32 9.07 10.41
N THR A 87 -10.00 9.18 10.52
CA THR A 87 -9.29 10.43 10.23
C THR A 87 -8.96 10.62 8.74
N LEU A 88 -9.12 9.58 7.92
CA LEU A 88 -8.94 9.64 6.47
C LEU A 88 -10.30 9.78 5.77
N ASP A 89 -10.70 11.00 5.44
CA ASP A 89 -12.03 11.28 4.88
C ASP A 89 -12.28 10.62 3.51
N ILE A 90 -11.21 10.38 2.75
CA ILE A 90 -11.27 9.79 1.41
C ILE A 90 -11.09 8.27 1.39
N ILE A 91 -11.20 7.60 2.55
CA ILE A 91 -11.10 6.12 2.62
C ILE A 91 -12.21 5.38 1.86
N GLU A 92 -13.28 6.11 1.53
CA GLU A 92 -14.40 5.63 0.73
C GLU A 92 -14.29 6.01 -0.75
N ASP A 93 -13.19 6.62 -1.20
CA ASP A 93 -12.99 6.84 -2.63
C ASP A 93 -12.57 5.54 -3.34
N TYR A 94 -12.84 5.45 -4.65
CA TYR A 94 -12.47 4.31 -5.50
C TYR A 94 -10.98 4.35 -5.89
N ALA A 95 -10.44 3.18 -6.22
CA ALA A 95 -9.09 2.96 -6.71
C ALA A 95 -8.03 3.75 -5.92
N PRO A 96 -7.80 3.37 -4.65
CA PRO A 96 -6.78 4.02 -3.87
C PRO A 96 -5.39 3.65 -4.36
N ASP A 97 -4.44 4.57 -4.18
CA ASP A 97 -3.03 4.25 -4.27
C ASP A 97 -2.26 4.95 -3.15
N ALA A 98 -1.13 4.35 -2.77
CA ALA A 98 -0.31 4.85 -1.70
C ALA A 98 1.18 4.63 -1.99
N ILE A 99 2.01 5.52 -1.46
CA ILE A 99 3.47 5.40 -1.51
C ILE A 99 4.07 5.68 -0.14
N VAL A 100 5.11 4.93 0.21
CA VAL A 100 5.89 5.16 1.43
C VAL A 100 7.16 5.89 1.04
N ILE A 101 7.33 7.08 1.59
CA ILE A 101 8.54 7.88 1.43
C ILE A 101 9.09 8.12 2.84
N ASN A 102 10.30 7.62 3.10
CA ASN A 102 10.89 7.59 4.44
C ASN A 102 9.96 6.88 5.46
N ASP A 103 9.44 7.62 6.44
CA ASP A 103 8.55 7.16 7.50
C ASP A 103 7.10 7.65 7.33
N THR A 104 6.75 8.14 6.13
CA THR A 104 5.45 8.72 5.83
C THR A 104 4.78 7.95 4.70
N ILE A 105 3.51 7.59 4.89
CA ILE A 105 2.63 7.09 3.83
C ILE A 105 1.90 8.28 3.24
N TYR A 106 1.90 8.40 1.92
CA TYR A 106 1.02 9.29 1.17
C TYR A 106 -0.08 8.48 0.51
N TYR A 107 -1.29 9.01 0.44
CA TYR A 107 -2.48 8.33 -0.04
C TYR A 107 -3.28 9.23 -0.98
N ALA A 108 -3.79 8.63 -2.05
CA ALA A 108 -4.70 9.21 -3.01
C ALA A 108 -5.88 8.27 -3.24
N GLY A 109 -7.00 8.83 -3.65
CA GLY A 109 -8.15 8.10 -4.19
C GLY A 109 -8.69 8.83 -5.41
N SER A 110 -9.50 8.13 -6.19
CA SER A 110 -10.10 8.68 -7.41
C SER A 110 -11.11 9.77 -7.12
N ALA A 111 -11.02 10.87 -7.85
CA ALA A 111 -11.95 11.99 -7.76
C ALA A 111 -12.11 12.70 -9.09
N SER A 112 -13.35 13.01 -9.47
CA SER A 112 -13.68 13.86 -10.63
C SER A 112 -13.50 15.35 -10.36
N VAL A 113 -13.13 15.72 -9.13
CA VAL A 113 -12.83 17.08 -8.69
C VAL A 113 -11.47 17.13 -8.01
N ARG A 114 -10.84 18.31 -7.93
CA ARG A 114 -9.58 18.47 -7.20
C ARG A 114 -9.80 18.11 -5.74
N LYS A 115 -9.07 17.09 -5.27
CA LYS A 115 -9.02 16.69 -3.86
C LYS A 115 -7.58 16.77 -3.34
N PRO A 116 -7.41 17.00 -2.05
CA PRO A 116 -6.10 16.94 -1.41
C PRO A 116 -5.61 15.49 -1.35
N LEU A 117 -4.28 15.32 -1.40
CA LEU A 117 -3.64 14.09 -0.97
C LEU A 117 -3.67 14.01 0.56
N TRP A 118 -3.49 12.81 1.10
CA TRP A 118 -3.42 12.57 2.54
C TRP A 118 -2.12 11.91 2.93
N PHE A 119 -1.71 12.05 4.19
CA PHE A 119 -0.51 11.40 4.68
C PHE A 119 -0.61 10.97 6.15
N THR A 120 0.24 10.03 6.56
CA THR A 120 0.40 9.64 7.96
C THR A 120 1.77 9.05 8.24
N THR A 121 2.28 9.24 9.46
CA THR A 121 3.44 8.52 10.01
C THR A 121 3.02 7.42 11.00
N ASP A 122 1.72 7.31 11.30
CA ASP A 122 1.16 6.31 12.22
C ASP A 122 -0.12 5.69 11.62
N PRO A 123 0.02 4.81 10.61
CA PRO A 123 -1.12 4.14 10.01
C PRO A 123 -1.78 3.13 10.95
N LEU A 124 -1.19 2.78 12.10
CA LEU A 124 -1.84 1.88 13.07
C LEU A 124 -2.73 2.67 14.04
N GLY A 125 -2.38 3.92 14.33
CA GLY A 125 -3.07 4.80 15.28
C GLY A 125 -4.23 5.62 14.71
N ASP A 126 -4.54 5.54 13.41
CA ASP A 126 -5.55 6.38 12.75
C ASP A 126 -5.27 7.89 12.93
N ASN A 127 -4.10 8.32 12.45
CA ASN A 127 -3.67 9.72 12.49
C ASN A 127 -3.33 10.23 11.09
N TRP A 128 -4.32 10.25 10.21
CA TRP A 128 -4.21 10.79 8.86
C TRP A 128 -4.39 12.31 8.87
N GLN A 129 -3.59 12.96 8.03
CA GLN A 129 -3.59 14.40 7.86
C GLN A 129 -3.77 14.74 6.39
N GLN A 130 -4.57 15.76 6.14
CA GLN A 130 -4.78 16.29 4.81
C GLN A 130 -3.56 17.15 4.41
N MET A 131 -3.10 17.02 3.17
CA MET A 131 -2.17 17.99 2.58
C MET A 131 -2.86 19.36 2.45
N PRO A 132 -2.13 20.47 2.70
CA PRO A 132 -2.73 21.81 2.70
C PRO A 132 -3.21 22.25 1.32
N ASP A 133 -2.53 21.79 0.26
CA ASP A 133 -2.80 22.14 -1.13
C ASP A 133 -3.30 20.94 -1.92
N THR A 134 -4.21 21.17 -2.86
CA THR A 134 -4.66 20.17 -3.83
C THR A 134 -3.81 20.21 -5.09
N LEU A 135 -3.75 19.11 -5.83
CA LEU A 135 -3.21 19.13 -7.19
C LEU A 135 -4.06 20.05 -8.08
N PRO A 136 -3.46 20.69 -9.11
CA PRO A 136 -4.18 21.62 -10.00
C PRO A 136 -5.14 20.91 -10.97
N PHE A 137 -5.34 19.60 -10.84
CA PHE A 137 -6.23 18.78 -11.66
C PHE A 137 -6.85 17.64 -10.82
N PRO A 138 -8.04 17.13 -11.21
CA PRO A 138 -8.56 15.88 -10.67
C PRO A 138 -7.72 14.70 -11.15
N ILE A 139 -7.74 13.60 -10.39
CA ILE A 139 -7.05 12.35 -10.72
C ILE A 139 -8.02 11.18 -10.58
N TRP A 140 -7.95 10.23 -11.50
CA TRP A 140 -8.77 9.02 -11.51
C TRP A 140 -7.87 7.82 -11.75
N ASP A 141 -7.98 6.79 -10.91
CA ASP A 141 -7.08 5.65 -10.81
C ASP A 141 -5.61 6.09 -10.68
N PRO A 142 -5.25 6.78 -9.57
CA PRO A 142 -3.89 7.28 -9.36
C PRO A 142 -2.87 6.14 -9.18
N HIS A 143 -1.63 6.42 -9.54
CA HIS A 143 -0.47 5.59 -9.19
C HIS A 143 0.77 6.46 -8.91
N PHE A 144 1.32 6.35 -7.70
CA PHE A 144 2.56 7.00 -7.31
C PHE A 144 3.78 6.14 -7.66
N PHE A 145 4.87 6.81 -8.01
CA PHE A 145 6.15 6.16 -8.25
C PHE A 145 7.29 7.06 -7.77
N GLU A 146 8.19 6.53 -6.93
CA GLU A 146 9.48 7.16 -6.62
C GLU A 146 10.55 6.35 -7.33
N ASP A 147 11.30 6.99 -8.21
CA ASP A 147 12.36 6.37 -8.99
C ASP A 147 13.67 6.33 -8.19
N ASP A 148 14.65 5.56 -8.67
CA ASP A 148 15.93 5.35 -7.97
C ASP A 148 16.79 6.63 -7.85
N ASP A 149 16.49 7.66 -8.65
CA ASP A 149 17.11 8.99 -8.56
C ASP A 149 16.43 9.92 -7.54
N GLY A 150 15.42 9.43 -6.83
CA GLY A 150 14.64 10.15 -5.83
C GLY A 150 13.58 11.09 -6.41
N ARG A 151 13.39 11.10 -7.74
CA ARG A 151 12.28 11.84 -8.37
C ARG A 151 10.99 11.07 -8.20
N ARG A 152 9.90 11.83 -8.08
CA ARG A 152 8.58 11.29 -7.78
C ARG A 152 7.64 11.62 -8.91
N TYR A 153 6.76 10.69 -9.21
CA TYR A 153 5.80 10.80 -10.28
C TYR A 153 4.42 10.39 -9.79
N LEU A 154 3.41 11.00 -10.38
CA LEU A 154 2.03 10.58 -10.25
C LEU A 154 1.48 10.33 -11.65
N TYR A 155 0.95 9.14 -11.84
CA TYR A 155 0.23 8.72 -13.03
C TYR A 155 -1.25 8.59 -12.72
N TRP A 156 -2.10 8.81 -13.72
CA TRP A 156 -3.53 8.59 -13.59
C TRP A 156 -4.19 8.44 -14.96
N GLY A 157 -5.38 7.83 -14.97
CA GLY A 157 -6.21 7.68 -16.15
C GLY A 157 -6.90 6.33 -16.20
N CYS A 158 -8.22 6.35 -16.28
CA CYS A 158 -9.06 5.20 -16.63
C CYS A 158 -10.24 5.70 -17.45
N SER A 159 -10.04 5.83 -18.76
CA SER A 159 -11.00 6.37 -19.70
C SER A 159 -10.91 5.64 -21.02
N ASN A 160 -12.03 5.56 -21.74
CA ASN A 160 -12.09 5.08 -23.11
C ASN A 160 -11.86 6.21 -24.14
N VAL A 161 -11.59 7.43 -23.67
CA VAL A 161 -11.39 8.63 -24.50
C VAL A 161 -10.10 9.35 -24.09
N ASP A 162 -9.90 9.57 -22.79
CA ASP A 162 -8.74 10.28 -22.28
C ASP A 162 -7.52 9.36 -22.15
N PRO A 163 -6.30 9.86 -22.37
CA PRO A 163 -5.08 9.08 -22.20
C PRO A 163 -4.74 8.85 -20.71
N VAL A 164 -3.71 8.02 -20.49
CA VAL A 164 -2.97 8.01 -19.22
C VAL A 164 -2.02 9.20 -19.22
N TYR A 165 -2.05 9.95 -18.12
CA TYR A 165 -1.20 11.11 -17.89
C TYR A 165 -0.12 10.81 -16.85
N GLY A 166 0.92 11.63 -16.83
CA GLY A 166 1.88 11.66 -15.73
C GLY A 166 2.42 13.06 -15.45
N VAL A 167 2.79 13.31 -14.20
CA VAL A 167 3.53 14.49 -13.76
C VAL A 167 4.68 14.10 -12.86
N GLU A 168 5.70 14.96 -12.80
CA GLU A 168 6.69 14.93 -11.74
C GLU A 168 6.17 15.72 -10.52
N LEU A 169 6.43 15.19 -9.33
CA LEU A 169 6.09 15.79 -8.04
C LEU A 169 7.34 16.30 -7.32
N ASN A 170 7.21 17.42 -6.62
CA ASN A 170 8.23 17.86 -5.67
C ASN A 170 8.11 17.13 -4.31
N SER A 171 9.00 17.49 -3.38
CA SER A 171 9.02 16.93 -2.02
C SER A 171 7.76 17.22 -1.18
N LYS A 172 6.94 18.19 -1.59
CA LYS A 172 5.64 18.51 -0.98
C LYS A 172 4.47 17.83 -1.70
N MET A 173 4.75 16.85 -2.56
CA MET A 173 3.76 16.11 -3.36
C MET A 173 2.90 17.03 -4.25
N GLN A 174 3.48 18.12 -4.74
CA GLN A 174 2.85 19.04 -5.71
C GLN A 174 3.48 18.86 -7.08
N ALA A 175 2.66 18.94 -8.14
CA ALA A 175 3.11 18.85 -9.51
C ALA A 175 4.08 20.00 -9.85
N ILE A 176 5.20 19.67 -10.49
CA ILE A 176 6.19 20.64 -11.00
C ILE A 176 6.33 20.63 -12.53
N THR A 177 5.60 19.73 -13.19
CA THR A 177 5.43 19.70 -14.64
C THR A 177 3.95 19.81 -14.98
N GLU A 178 3.66 20.25 -16.19
CA GLU A 178 2.32 20.06 -16.77
C GLU A 178 2.07 18.55 -16.98
N PRO A 179 0.80 18.10 -16.95
CA PRO A 179 0.42 16.73 -17.31
C PRO A 179 0.94 16.34 -18.69
N ALA A 180 1.83 15.35 -18.74
CA ALA A 180 2.29 14.74 -19.98
C ALA A 180 1.32 13.62 -20.39
N VAL A 181 0.97 13.55 -21.67
CA VAL A 181 0.26 12.41 -22.26
C VAL A 181 1.28 11.27 -22.42
N LEU A 182 1.04 10.13 -21.78
CA LEU A 182 1.95 8.99 -21.78
C LEU A 182 1.44 7.84 -22.64
N ILE A 183 0.16 7.47 -22.48
CA ILE A 183 -0.46 6.38 -23.23
C ILE A 183 -1.77 6.89 -23.81
N GLU A 184 -1.80 7.09 -25.13
CA GLU A 184 -3.00 7.47 -25.86
C GLU A 184 -3.95 6.30 -26.09
N HIS A 185 -5.25 6.59 -26.07
CA HIS A 185 -6.25 5.64 -26.54
C HIS A 185 -6.23 5.60 -28.07
N ASN A 186 -5.75 4.50 -28.64
CA ASN A 186 -5.71 4.27 -30.09
C ASN A 186 -6.54 3.03 -30.46
N PRO A 187 -7.87 3.05 -30.31
CA PRO A 187 -8.70 1.87 -30.55
C PRO A 187 -8.68 1.39 -32.01
N ASP A 188 -8.31 2.27 -32.95
CA ASP A 188 -8.33 2.02 -34.40
C ASP A 188 -6.93 1.78 -35.02
N LYS A 189 -5.85 1.78 -34.23
CA LYS A 189 -4.49 1.46 -34.73
C LYS A 189 -4.12 0.00 -34.53
#